data_AF-I3T7B2-F1
#
_entry.id   AF-I3T7B2-F1
#
_cell.length_a   1.000
_cell.length_b   1.000
_cell.length_c   1.000
_cell.angle_alpha   90.00
_cell.angle_beta   90.00
_cell.angle_gamma   90.00
#
_symmetry.space_group_name_H-M   'P 1'
#
loop_
_entity.id
_entity.type
_entity.pdbx_description
1 polymer ?
#
loop_
_entity_poly.entity_id
_entity_poly.type
_entity_poly.pdbx_seq_one_letter_code
_entity_poly.pdbx_strand_id
1 'polypeptide(L)'
;MFLSAALSSTTSHLTILPSLITSTTSPLSRRFSFTFLENRNPTTTTTLFPYKQRLLVKSQATAPASSEAVKVSPVPSEMKAWVYGEYGGVDVLKFDSNVAVPDLKEDQVLVRVVAAALNPVDAKRRQGKFKATDSPLPTVPGYDVAGVVVKVGSEVKEFRVGDEVYGDVNEKALEGPKQFGSLAEYTAVEEKLLAQNLRIWILLKPLLSSA
;
A
#
# COMPACT_ATOMS: atom_id res chain seq x y z
N MET A 1 -59.04 -0.50 -31.61
CA MET A 1 -59.69 0.80 -31.32
C MET A 1 -58.65 1.70 -30.67
N PHE A 2 -58.28 2.77 -31.36
CA PHE A 2 -57.33 3.79 -30.92
C PHE A 2 -58.00 4.76 -29.93
N LEU A 3 -57.28 5.23 -28.92
CA LEU A 3 -57.18 6.67 -28.65
C LEU A 3 -55.93 7.01 -27.80
N SER A 4 -55.40 8.17 -28.12
CA SER A 4 -54.10 8.77 -27.80
C SER A 4 -54.20 9.76 -26.62
N ALA A 5 -53.03 10.15 -26.08
CA ALA A 5 -52.64 11.45 -25.46
C ALA A 5 -51.92 11.24 -24.11
N ALA A 6 -50.85 11.95 -23.72
CA ALA A 6 -49.91 12.86 -24.36
C ALA A 6 -48.70 13.01 -23.42
N LEU A 7 -47.51 13.29 -23.97
CA LEU A 7 -46.30 13.64 -23.20
C LEU A 7 -46.41 15.06 -22.61
N SER A 8 -45.74 15.30 -21.49
CA SER A 8 -45.11 16.61 -21.24
C SER A 8 -43.88 16.45 -20.32
N SER A 9 -42.73 16.77 -20.90
CA SER A 9 -41.43 16.94 -20.27
C SER A 9 -41.24 18.41 -19.88
N THR A 10 -40.87 18.69 -18.64
CA THR A 10 -40.43 20.03 -18.23
C THR A 10 -38.92 20.06 -17.97
N THR A 11 -38.22 20.63 -18.94
CA THR A 11 -36.83 21.07 -18.92
C THR A 11 -36.68 22.25 -17.95
N SER A 12 -35.72 22.19 -17.03
CA SER A 12 -35.27 23.36 -16.26
C SER A 12 -33.99 23.90 -16.87
N HIS A 13 -34.06 25.14 -17.36
CA HIS A 13 -32.96 25.87 -17.98
C HIS A 13 -31.90 26.30 -16.95
N LEU A 14 -30.64 26.04 -17.26
CA LEU A 14 -29.47 26.56 -16.58
C LEU A 14 -28.98 27.81 -17.35
N THR A 15 -28.99 28.97 -16.71
CA THR A 15 -28.32 30.18 -17.22
C THR A 15 -27.63 30.90 -16.06
N ILE A 16 -26.30 30.89 -16.04
CA ILE A 16 -25.49 31.86 -15.28
C ILE A 16 -24.35 32.33 -16.19
N LEU A 17 -24.25 33.65 -16.33
CA LEU A 17 -23.32 34.41 -17.16
C LEU A 17 -21.89 34.43 -16.58
N PRO A 18 -20.85 34.73 -17.40
CA PRO A 18 -19.46 34.71 -16.98
C PRO A 18 -19.06 36.02 -16.27
N SER A 19 -18.35 35.91 -15.15
CA SER A 19 -17.62 37.02 -14.54
C SER A 19 -16.12 36.80 -14.67
N LEU A 20 -15.48 37.67 -15.44
CA LEU A 20 -14.04 37.86 -15.52
C LEU A 20 -13.50 38.38 -14.18
N ILE A 21 -12.51 37.68 -13.58
CA ILE A 21 -11.60 38.27 -12.59
C ILE A 21 -10.18 37.79 -12.90
N THR A 22 -9.30 38.77 -13.10
CA THR A 22 -7.86 38.64 -13.32
C THR A 22 -7.09 38.49 -12.00
N SER A 23 -6.06 37.63 -12.04
CA SER A 23 -4.81 37.56 -11.27
C SER A 23 -4.70 38.17 -9.85
N THR A 24 -4.21 37.39 -8.87
CA THR A 24 -2.82 37.47 -8.32
C THR A 24 -2.59 36.52 -7.12
N THR A 25 -1.40 35.87 -7.12
CA THR A 25 -0.52 35.41 -6.01
C THR A 25 -0.95 34.39 -4.92
N SER A 26 -0.24 33.24 -4.97
CA SER A 26 0.43 32.44 -3.91
C SER A 26 -0.37 31.61 -2.86
N PRO A 27 0.21 30.50 -2.33
CA PRO A 27 -0.54 29.29 -2.00
C PRO A 27 -0.92 29.18 -0.51
N LEU A 28 -2.20 28.89 -0.25
CA LEU A 28 -2.68 28.50 1.08
C LEU A 28 -2.70 26.97 1.24
N SER A 29 -2.02 26.52 2.28
CA SER A 29 -2.06 25.16 2.82
C SER A 29 -3.50 24.77 3.20
N ARG A 30 -4.05 23.72 2.58
CA ARG A 30 -5.34 23.15 2.97
C ARG A 30 -5.15 22.26 4.19
N ARG A 31 -5.39 22.81 5.38
CA ARG A 31 -5.64 22.06 6.62
C ARG A 31 -7.06 21.48 6.55
N PHE A 32 -7.17 20.15 6.49
CA PHE A 32 -8.42 19.48 6.82
C PHE A 32 -8.58 19.46 8.35
N SER A 33 -9.65 20.08 8.84
CA SER A 33 -10.08 19.93 10.25
C SER A 33 -11.32 19.04 10.26
N PHE A 34 -11.24 17.91 10.95
CA PHE A 34 -12.41 17.11 11.28
C PHE A 34 -12.97 17.61 12.61
N THR A 35 -14.20 18.11 12.59
CA THR A 35 -14.96 18.46 13.80
C THR A 35 -15.75 17.22 14.23
N PHE A 36 -15.42 16.66 15.39
CA PHE A 36 -16.22 15.62 16.02
C PHE A 36 -17.31 16.31 16.86
N LEU A 37 -18.58 16.10 16.48
CA LEU A 37 -19.72 16.58 17.27
C LEU A 37 -19.98 15.58 18.39
N GLU A 38 -19.39 15.82 19.56
CA GLU A 38 -19.71 15.07 20.77
C GLU A 38 -20.94 15.68 21.46
N ASN A 39 -22.03 14.92 21.49
CA ASN A 39 -23.29 15.30 22.13
C ASN A 39 -23.19 15.02 23.65
N ARG A 40 -23.07 16.05 24.49
CA ARG A 40 -23.20 15.92 25.96
C ARG A 40 -23.97 17.10 26.55
N ASN A 41 -25.03 16.78 27.30
CA ASN A 41 -25.81 17.71 28.10
C ASN A 41 -24.96 18.37 29.21
N PRO A 42 -25.21 19.64 29.57
CA PRO A 42 -24.39 20.38 30.52
C PRO A 42 -24.91 20.25 31.95
N THR A 43 -24.04 19.91 32.90
CA THR A 43 -24.18 20.43 34.27
C THR A 43 -22.81 20.65 34.91
N THR A 44 -22.60 21.93 35.17
CA THR A 44 -21.63 22.69 35.97
C THR A 44 -20.90 21.95 37.10
N THR A 45 -19.58 22.16 37.24
CA THR A 45 -18.98 22.95 38.35
C THR A 45 -17.45 22.83 38.35
N THR A 46 -16.80 23.99 38.25
CA THR A 46 -15.38 24.26 38.43
C THR A 46 -14.93 23.99 39.87
N THR A 47 -13.87 23.19 40.04
CA THR A 47 -13.02 23.25 41.24
C THR A 47 -11.55 23.20 40.83
N LEU A 48 -10.83 24.28 41.16
CA LEU A 48 -9.38 24.42 41.06
C LEU A 48 -8.66 23.66 42.19
N PHE A 49 -7.34 23.47 42.00
CA PHE A 49 -6.28 23.00 42.92
C PHE A 49 -5.90 21.50 42.87
N PRO A 50 -4.63 21.12 43.15
CA PRO A 50 -3.36 21.82 42.96
C PRO A 50 -2.29 20.96 42.22
N TYR A 51 -1.17 21.61 41.90
CA TYR A 51 0.10 21.06 41.39
C TYR A 51 0.49 19.70 42.02
N LYS A 52 0.58 18.65 41.20
CA LYS A 52 1.15 17.34 41.58
C LYS A 52 2.48 17.10 40.86
N GLN A 53 3.54 17.19 41.66
CA GLN A 53 4.78 16.42 41.68
C GLN A 53 5.23 15.72 40.38
N ARG A 54 6.37 16.19 39.86
CA ARG A 54 7.17 15.48 38.85
C ARG A 54 7.79 14.22 39.49
N LEU A 55 7.21 13.05 39.20
CA LEU A 55 7.82 11.76 39.50
C LEU A 55 9.09 11.59 38.66
N LEU A 56 10.25 11.61 39.31
CA LEU A 56 11.52 11.20 38.70
C LEU A 56 11.54 9.67 38.67
N VAL A 57 11.16 9.06 37.54
CA VAL A 57 11.39 7.63 37.31
C VAL A 57 12.87 7.45 36.97
N LYS A 58 13.64 6.84 37.87
CA LYS A 58 14.97 6.33 37.55
C LYS A 58 14.78 5.12 36.63
N SER A 59 15.13 5.23 35.36
CA SER A 59 15.22 4.06 34.48
C SER A 59 16.40 3.20 34.94
N GLN A 60 16.10 2.02 35.48
CA GLN A 60 17.09 0.96 35.55
C GLN A 60 17.22 0.36 34.14
N ALA A 61 18.38 0.55 33.53
CA ALA A 61 18.75 -0.10 32.29
C ALA A 61 18.71 -1.61 32.50
N THR A 62 17.71 -2.26 31.92
CA THR A 62 17.70 -3.72 31.79
C THR A 62 18.56 -4.07 30.59
N ALA A 63 19.50 -5.00 30.76
CA ALA A 63 20.40 -5.47 29.71
C ALA A 63 19.62 -5.88 28.45
N PRO A 64 20.16 -5.67 27.24
CA PRO A 64 19.48 -6.08 26.03
C PRO A 64 19.31 -7.60 26.03
N ALA A 65 18.07 -8.04 25.80
CA ALA A 65 17.76 -9.42 25.47
C ALA A 65 18.65 -9.85 24.29
N SER A 66 19.28 -11.01 24.44
CA SER A 66 20.11 -11.64 23.42
C SER A 66 19.40 -11.67 22.08
N SER A 67 19.97 -10.98 21.10
CA SER A 67 19.63 -11.08 19.69
C SER A 67 19.81 -12.54 19.25
N GLU A 68 18.73 -13.30 19.18
CA GLU A 68 18.70 -14.51 18.36
C GLU A 68 18.97 -14.05 16.92
N ALA A 69 20.14 -14.41 16.41
CA ALA A 69 20.52 -14.15 15.04
C ALA A 69 19.46 -14.78 14.12
N VAL A 70 18.74 -13.94 13.37
CA VAL A 70 17.83 -14.39 12.32
C VAL A 70 18.66 -15.25 11.36
N LYS A 71 18.41 -16.57 11.34
CA LYS A 71 18.99 -17.47 10.35
C LYS A 71 18.39 -17.10 8.98
N VAL A 72 19.07 -16.25 8.23
CA VAL A 72 18.68 -15.91 6.86
C VAL A 72 18.94 -17.15 6.00
N SER A 73 17.86 -17.85 5.64
CA SER A 73 17.94 -18.94 4.67
C SER A 73 18.32 -18.36 3.30
N PRO A 74 19.11 -19.08 2.49
CA PRO A 74 19.48 -18.60 1.16
C PRO A 74 18.24 -18.38 0.29
N VAL A 75 18.26 -17.32 -0.50
CA VAL A 75 17.19 -17.03 -1.49
C VAL A 75 17.21 -18.14 -2.56
N PRO A 76 16.07 -18.80 -2.85
CA PRO A 76 16.02 -19.84 -3.86
C PRO A 76 16.10 -19.25 -5.28
N SER A 77 16.40 -20.08 -6.28
CA SER A 77 16.36 -19.66 -7.69
C SER A 77 14.93 -19.58 -8.24
N GLU A 78 14.02 -20.37 -7.67
CA GLU A 78 12.61 -20.46 -8.06
C GLU A 78 11.71 -20.30 -6.83
N MET A 79 10.47 -19.89 -7.06
CA MET A 79 9.47 -19.59 -6.04
C MET A 79 8.06 -19.93 -6.53
N LYS A 80 7.13 -20.01 -5.58
CA LYS A 80 5.70 -20.09 -5.85
C LYS A 80 5.14 -18.71 -6.14
N ALA A 81 4.29 -18.62 -7.17
CA ALA A 81 3.58 -17.41 -7.51
C ALA A 81 2.26 -17.70 -8.23
N TRP A 82 1.38 -16.71 -8.26
CA TRP A 82 0.28 -16.65 -9.22
C TRP A 82 0.75 -15.94 -10.48
N VAL A 83 0.43 -16.49 -11.65
CA VAL A 83 0.89 -16.00 -12.95
C VAL A 83 -0.26 -16.00 -13.95
N TYR A 84 -0.29 -15.03 -14.86
CA TYR A 84 -1.07 -15.11 -16.08
C TYR A 84 -0.19 -14.86 -17.30
N GLY A 85 -0.30 -15.74 -18.31
CA GLY A 85 0.44 -15.65 -19.58
C GLY A 85 -0.34 -14.96 -20.70
N GLU A 86 -1.62 -14.69 -20.48
CA GLU A 86 -2.53 -14.02 -21.40
C GLU A 86 -3.57 -13.20 -20.63
N TYR A 87 -4.19 -12.22 -21.30
CA TYR A 87 -5.25 -11.41 -20.69
C TYR A 87 -6.59 -12.17 -20.68
N GLY A 88 -7.38 -12.02 -19.62
CA GLY A 88 -8.70 -12.66 -19.55
C GLY A 88 -9.45 -12.55 -18.23
N GLY A 89 -10.47 -13.40 -18.07
CA GLY A 89 -11.21 -13.63 -16.82
C GLY A 89 -10.37 -14.42 -15.81
N VAL A 90 -10.83 -14.58 -14.56
CA VAL A 90 -10.01 -15.16 -13.46
C VAL A 90 -9.40 -16.52 -13.81
N ASP A 91 -9.99 -17.23 -14.76
CA ASP A 91 -9.54 -18.48 -15.36
C ASP A 91 -8.10 -18.43 -15.92
N VAL A 92 -7.59 -17.28 -16.37
CA VAL A 92 -6.21 -17.15 -16.87
C VAL A 92 -5.17 -17.11 -15.74
N LEU A 93 -5.58 -16.88 -14.49
CA LEU A 93 -4.69 -16.80 -13.34
C LEU A 93 -4.37 -18.22 -12.84
N LYS A 94 -3.12 -18.63 -12.96
CA LYS A 94 -2.64 -19.98 -12.59
C LYS A 94 -1.61 -19.90 -11.47
N PHE A 95 -1.66 -20.87 -10.57
CA PHE A 95 -0.60 -21.06 -9.59
C PHE A 95 0.55 -21.83 -10.25
N ASP A 96 1.77 -21.35 -10.07
CA ASP A 96 3.00 -21.98 -10.54
C ASP A 96 3.99 -22.07 -9.38
N SER A 97 4.61 -23.24 -9.19
CA SER A 97 5.58 -23.50 -8.13
C SER A 97 7.03 -23.24 -8.52
N ASN A 98 7.29 -22.97 -9.80
CA ASN A 98 8.64 -22.92 -10.39
C ASN A 98 8.90 -21.59 -11.13
N VAL A 99 8.43 -20.48 -10.56
CA VAL A 99 8.66 -19.14 -11.13
C VAL A 99 10.02 -18.65 -10.68
N ALA A 100 10.85 -18.15 -11.60
CA ALA A 100 12.15 -17.59 -11.23
C ALA A 100 12.02 -16.44 -10.22
N VAL A 101 12.86 -16.42 -9.19
CA VAL A 101 12.99 -15.26 -8.30
C VAL A 101 13.58 -14.10 -9.12
N PRO A 102 13.00 -12.88 -9.05
CA PRO A 102 13.46 -11.77 -9.89
C PRO A 102 14.89 -11.36 -9.55
N ASP A 103 15.67 -11.03 -10.59
CA ASP A 103 16.98 -10.41 -10.43
C ASP A 103 16.86 -9.04 -9.76
N LEU A 104 17.81 -8.76 -8.86
CA LEU A 104 17.80 -7.55 -8.06
C LEU A 104 18.66 -6.46 -8.70
N LYS A 105 18.06 -5.29 -8.96
CA LYS A 105 18.79 -4.09 -9.42
C LYS A 105 19.48 -3.37 -8.26
N GLU A 106 20.38 -2.46 -8.59
CA GLU A 106 21.24 -1.76 -7.63
C GLU A 106 20.45 -0.87 -6.64
N ASP A 107 19.33 -0.29 -7.09
CA ASP A 107 18.44 0.59 -6.31
C ASP A 107 17.26 -0.14 -5.64
N GLN A 108 17.26 -1.47 -5.68
CA GLN A 108 16.15 -2.30 -5.23
C GLN A 108 16.49 -3.12 -4.00
N VAL A 109 15.45 -3.50 -3.26
CA VAL A 109 15.50 -4.57 -2.25
C VAL A 109 14.68 -5.77 -2.70
N LEU A 110 15.15 -6.97 -2.37
CA LEU A 110 14.36 -8.19 -2.51
C LEU A 110 13.57 -8.41 -1.22
N VAL A 111 12.26 -8.43 -1.33
CA VAL A 111 11.34 -8.63 -0.20
C VAL A 111 10.82 -10.06 -0.24
N ARG A 112 11.00 -10.81 0.86
CA ARG A 112 10.23 -12.03 1.10
C ARG A 112 8.84 -11.61 1.55
N VAL A 113 7.85 -11.89 0.72
CA VAL A 113 6.47 -11.47 0.92
C VAL A 113 5.88 -12.25 2.11
N VAL A 114 5.24 -11.52 3.02
CA VAL A 114 4.45 -12.10 4.12
C VAL A 114 2.96 -11.89 3.87
N ALA A 115 2.59 -10.74 3.31
CA ALA A 115 1.23 -10.44 2.91
C ALA A 115 1.23 -9.58 1.63
N ALA A 116 0.16 -9.72 0.86
CA ALA A 116 -0.15 -8.89 -0.29
C ALA A 116 -1.63 -8.52 -0.25
N ALA A 117 -1.98 -7.33 -0.75
CA ALA A 117 -3.36 -6.91 -0.88
C ALA A 117 -3.78 -6.84 -2.36
N LEU A 118 -5.05 -7.11 -2.61
CA LEU A 118 -5.65 -7.03 -3.94
C LEU A 118 -6.36 -5.69 -4.10
N ASN A 119 -6.12 -5.05 -5.24
CA ASN A 119 -6.75 -3.82 -5.66
C ASN A 119 -7.58 -4.04 -6.94
N PRO A 120 -8.56 -3.16 -7.23
CA PRO A 120 -9.30 -3.23 -8.49
C PRO A 120 -8.40 -3.12 -9.74
N VAL A 121 -7.23 -2.49 -9.63
CA VAL A 121 -6.26 -2.39 -10.73
C VAL A 121 -5.74 -3.76 -11.15
N ASP A 122 -5.50 -4.69 -10.22
CA ASP A 122 -4.98 -6.03 -10.51
C ASP A 122 -5.93 -6.79 -11.45
N ALA A 123 -7.22 -6.79 -11.13
CA ALA A 123 -8.24 -7.44 -11.93
C ALA A 123 -8.41 -6.77 -13.31
N LYS A 124 -8.46 -5.43 -13.34
CA LYS A 124 -8.60 -4.67 -14.61
C LYS A 124 -7.40 -4.86 -15.53
N ARG A 125 -6.20 -4.90 -14.96
CA ARG A 125 -4.94 -5.14 -15.68
C ARG A 125 -4.89 -6.53 -16.28
N ARG A 126 -5.18 -7.57 -15.48
CA ARG A 126 -5.29 -8.96 -15.94
C ARG A 126 -6.36 -9.14 -17.03
N GLN A 127 -7.44 -8.36 -17.01
CA GLN A 127 -8.46 -8.32 -18.06
C GLN A 127 -8.02 -7.56 -19.34
N GLY A 128 -6.80 -7.04 -19.39
CA GLY A 128 -6.25 -6.32 -20.54
C GLY A 128 -6.74 -4.89 -20.71
N LYS A 129 -7.33 -4.27 -19.68
CA LYS A 129 -7.84 -2.88 -19.76
C LYS A 129 -6.74 -1.83 -19.97
N PHE A 130 -5.48 -2.19 -19.69
CA PHE A 130 -4.31 -1.31 -19.80
C PHE A 130 -3.24 -1.85 -20.77
N LYS A 131 -3.60 -2.80 -21.65
CA LYS A 131 -2.64 -3.53 -22.51
C LYS A 131 -1.72 -2.65 -23.36
N ALA A 132 -2.13 -1.42 -23.67
CA ALA A 132 -1.36 -0.50 -24.52
C ALA A 132 -0.12 0.08 -23.82
N THR A 133 -0.12 0.09 -22.49
CA THR A 133 0.95 0.64 -21.64
C THR A 133 1.44 -0.41 -20.65
N ASP A 134 1.13 -1.68 -20.90
CA ASP A 134 1.51 -2.79 -20.03
C ASP A 134 2.95 -3.25 -20.32
N SER A 135 3.57 -3.87 -19.32
CA SER A 135 4.77 -4.66 -19.50
C SER A 135 4.45 -5.98 -20.23
N PRO A 136 5.47 -6.65 -20.80
CA PRO A 136 5.25 -7.91 -21.48
C PRO A 136 4.67 -8.99 -20.55
N LEU A 137 3.87 -9.88 -21.12
CA LEU A 137 3.48 -11.14 -20.48
C LEU A 137 4.66 -12.13 -20.51
N PRO A 138 4.75 -13.12 -19.60
CA PRO A 138 3.83 -13.39 -18.49
C PRO A 138 3.95 -12.37 -17.33
N THR A 139 2.96 -12.36 -16.45
CA THR A 139 2.92 -11.44 -15.30
C THR A 139 2.53 -12.17 -14.01
N VAL A 140 3.30 -11.92 -12.96
CA VAL A 140 2.88 -12.14 -11.56
C VAL A 140 2.12 -10.88 -11.10
N PRO A 141 0.84 -10.96 -10.71
CA PRO A 141 0.07 -9.80 -10.28
C PRO A 141 0.42 -9.35 -8.85
N GLY A 142 -0.21 -8.26 -8.41
CA GLY A 142 -0.12 -7.74 -7.04
C GLY A 142 0.72 -6.47 -6.97
N TYR A 143 0.11 -5.41 -6.42
CA TYR A 143 0.73 -4.10 -6.25
C TYR A 143 1.22 -3.91 -4.82
N ASP A 144 0.37 -4.20 -3.84
CA ASP A 144 0.69 -3.98 -2.43
C ASP A 144 1.49 -5.15 -1.87
N VAL A 145 2.58 -4.84 -1.17
CA VAL A 145 3.43 -5.81 -0.48
C VAL A 145 3.66 -5.40 0.97
N ALA A 146 3.70 -6.39 1.86
CA ALA A 146 4.31 -6.29 3.18
C ALA A 146 5.17 -7.53 3.43
N GLY A 147 6.39 -7.34 3.93
CA GLY A 147 7.33 -8.44 4.08
C GLY A 147 8.64 -8.06 4.74
N VAL A 148 9.65 -8.91 4.53
CA VAL A 148 10.97 -8.77 5.14
C VAL A 148 12.02 -8.66 4.03
N VAL A 149 12.92 -7.68 4.14
CA VAL A 149 14.05 -7.55 3.22
C VAL A 149 15.01 -8.72 3.40
N VAL A 150 15.31 -9.44 2.31
CA VAL A 150 16.24 -10.58 2.30
C VAL A 150 17.52 -10.34 1.50
N LYS A 151 17.53 -9.32 0.63
CA LYS A 151 18.71 -8.88 -0.13
C LYS A 151 18.56 -7.40 -0.47
N VAL A 152 19.67 -6.67 -0.52
CA VAL A 152 19.71 -5.24 -0.89
C VAL A 152 20.66 -5.05 -2.08
N GLY A 153 20.29 -4.16 -2.99
CA GLY A 153 21.15 -3.68 -4.07
C GLY A 153 22.27 -2.78 -3.53
N SER A 154 23.28 -2.53 -4.36
CA SER A 154 24.48 -1.76 -3.99
C SER A 154 24.24 -0.28 -3.73
N GLU A 155 23.15 0.30 -4.25
CA GLU A 155 22.82 1.72 -4.12
C GLU A 155 21.76 2.01 -3.05
N VAL A 156 21.20 0.97 -2.42
CA VAL A 156 20.23 1.06 -1.30
C VAL A 156 20.92 1.60 -0.05
N LYS A 157 20.27 2.55 0.65
CA LYS A 157 20.82 3.29 1.81
C LYS A 157 19.95 3.24 3.06
N GLU A 158 18.64 3.17 2.90
CA GLU A 158 17.63 3.28 3.95
C GLU A 158 17.21 1.92 4.54
N PHE A 159 17.49 0.83 3.82
CA PHE A 159 17.11 -0.52 4.21
C PHE A 159 18.29 -1.48 4.31
N ARG A 160 18.13 -2.49 5.17
CA ARG A 160 19.05 -3.62 5.33
C ARG A 160 18.29 -4.94 5.41
N VAL A 161 19.01 -6.04 5.21
CA VAL A 161 18.47 -7.39 5.40
C VAL A 161 17.90 -7.53 6.82
N GLY A 162 16.67 -8.07 6.90
CA GLY A 162 15.92 -8.25 8.13
C GLY A 162 14.93 -7.12 8.43
N ASP A 163 14.97 -5.99 7.72
CA ASP A 163 14.00 -4.93 7.92
C ASP A 163 12.60 -5.35 7.45
N GLU A 164 11.59 -4.98 8.23
CA GLU A 164 10.18 -5.16 7.88
C GLU A 164 9.71 -3.94 7.08
N VAL A 165 9.16 -4.18 5.90
CA VAL A 165 8.81 -3.15 4.91
C VAL A 165 7.41 -3.37 4.36
N TYR A 166 6.82 -2.28 3.85
CA TYR A 166 5.58 -2.34 3.08
C TYR A 166 5.54 -1.22 2.03
N GLY A 167 4.71 -1.38 0.99
CA GLY A 167 4.52 -0.38 -0.06
C GLY A 167 3.75 -0.89 -1.27
N ASP A 168 3.55 -0.02 -2.26
CA ASP A 168 3.12 -0.37 -3.62
C ASP A 168 4.38 -0.59 -4.46
N VAL A 169 4.51 -1.76 -5.10
CA VAL A 169 5.69 -2.10 -5.90
C VAL A 169 5.78 -1.34 -7.22
N ASN A 170 4.78 -0.56 -7.62
CA ASN A 170 4.75 0.14 -8.90
C ASN A 170 4.72 1.66 -8.74
N GLU A 171 5.80 2.35 -9.14
CA GLU A 171 5.84 3.83 -9.14
C GLU A 171 4.72 4.44 -10.01
N LYS A 172 4.48 3.83 -11.18
CA LYS A 172 3.44 4.24 -12.12
C LYS A 172 2.45 3.12 -12.32
N ALA A 173 1.28 3.24 -11.68
CA ALA A 173 0.31 2.16 -11.67
C ALA A 173 -0.16 1.70 -13.05
N LEU A 174 -0.19 2.57 -14.07
CA LEU A 174 -0.76 2.25 -15.38
C LEU A 174 0.27 2.20 -16.52
N GLU A 175 1.54 2.53 -16.26
CA GLU A 175 2.58 2.64 -17.28
C GLU A 175 3.77 1.73 -16.92
N GLY A 176 3.93 0.65 -17.67
CA GLY A 176 5.06 -0.28 -17.54
C GLY A 176 5.35 -0.77 -16.11
N PRO A 177 4.36 -1.27 -15.36
CA PRO A 177 4.64 -1.79 -14.02
C PRO A 177 5.42 -3.11 -14.08
N LYS A 178 5.87 -3.58 -12.92
CA LYS A 178 6.72 -4.75 -12.83
C LYS A 178 6.01 -6.01 -13.33
N GLN A 179 6.77 -6.87 -14.02
CA GLN A 179 6.31 -8.22 -14.37
C GLN A 179 6.20 -9.14 -13.15
N PHE A 180 6.96 -8.86 -12.08
CA PHE A 180 7.02 -9.66 -10.86
C PHE A 180 6.37 -8.91 -9.69
N GLY A 181 5.05 -8.95 -9.59
CA GLY A 181 4.25 -8.34 -8.52
C GLY A 181 4.33 -9.09 -7.18
N SER A 182 3.44 -8.75 -6.26
CA SER A 182 3.45 -9.22 -4.86
C SER A 182 2.71 -10.52 -4.58
N LEU A 183 1.98 -11.10 -5.54
CA LEU A 183 1.35 -12.43 -5.39
C LEU A 183 2.35 -13.57 -5.66
N ALA A 184 3.49 -13.49 -4.99
CA ALA A 184 4.60 -14.43 -5.04
C ALA A 184 5.30 -14.50 -3.68
N GLU A 185 6.20 -15.48 -3.49
CA GLU A 185 6.99 -15.55 -2.25
C GLU A 185 8.06 -14.45 -2.16
N TYR A 186 8.53 -13.91 -3.30
CA TYR A 186 9.52 -12.84 -3.37
C TYR A 186 9.18 -11.80 -4.44
N THR A 187 9.49 -10.53 -4.19
CA THR A 187 9.38 -9.44 -5.19
C THR A 187 10.50 -8.42 -5.00
N ALA A 188 10.94 -7.80 -6.10
CA ALA A 188 12.01 -6.81 -6.12
C ALA A 188 11.44 -5.39 -6.27
N VAL A 189 11.73 -4.52 -5.31
CA VAL A 189 11.08 -3.20 -5.17
C VAL A 189 12.14 -2.12 -5.01
N GLU A 190 11.98 -1.01 -5.73
CA GLU A 190 12.84 0.17 -5.57
C GLU A 190 12.73 0.69 -4.14
N GLU A 191 13.87 1.05 -3.54
CA GLU A 191 13.95 1.58 -2.17
C GLU A 191 12.93 2.71 -1.93
N LYS A 192 12.81 3.64 -2.88
CA LYS A 192 11.92 4.81 -2.79
C LYS A 192 10.43 4.48 -2.65
N LEU A 193 10.01 3.26 -2.98
CA LEU A 193 8.60 2.83 -2.96
C LEU A 193 8.21 2.16 -1.64
N LEU A 194 9.18 1.91 -0.76
CA LEU A 194 8.96 1.23 0.50
C LEU A 194 9.03 2.19 1.68
N ALA A 195 8.27 1.87 2.70
CA ALA A 195 8.38 2.48 4.02
C ALA A 195 8.76 1.42 5.05
N GLN A 196 9.51 1.85 6.07
CA GLN A 196 9.73 1.02 7.25
C GLN A 196 8.42 0.81 7.99
N ASN A 197 8.21 -0.43 8.38
CA ASN A 197 7.09 -0.81 9.20
C ASN A 197 7.35 -0.41 10.67
N LEU A 198 6.87 0.76 11.06
CA LEU A 198 7.05 1.29 12.41
C LEU A 198 6.18 0.53 13.42
N ARG A 199 6.78 -0.47 14.07
CA ARG A 199 6.43 -1.08 15.39
C ARG A 199 5.02 -1.65 15.61
N ILE A 200 4.07 -1.53 14.68
CA ILE A 200 2.73 -2.14 14.82
C ILE A 200 2.76 -3.66 14.66
N TRP A 201 3.74 -4.20 13.95
CA TRP A 201 3.89 -5.65 13.76
C TRP A 201 4.33 -6.41 15.00
N ILE A 202 4.89 -5.75 16.01
CA ILE A 202 5.18 -6.38 17.31
C ILE A 202 3.90 -6.95 17.95
N LEU A 203 2.73 -6.35 17.68
CA LEU A 203 1.44 -6.83 18.19
C LEU A 203 0.84 -7.99 17.37
N LEU A 204 1.30 -8.22 16.13
CA LEU A 204 0.75 -9.22 15.22
C LEU A 204 1.65 -10.45 15.03
N LYS A 205 2.95 -10.38 15.38
CA LYS A 205 3.89 -11.51 15.31
C LYS A 205 3.37 -12.82 15.92
N PRO A 206 2.68 -12.83 17.08
CA PRO A 206 2.14 -14.07 17.65
C PRO A 206 1.08 -14.75 16.77
N LEU A 207 0.39 -14.00 15.92
CA LEU A 207 -0.70 -14.53 15.08
C LEU A 207 -0.20 -15.18 13.79
N LEU A 208 0.98 -14.79 13.31
CA LEU A 208 1.55 -15.28 12.05
C LEU A 208 2.50 -16.48 12.20
N SER A 209 3.05 -16.73 13.40
CA SER A 209 3.90 -17.91 13.64
C SER A 209 3.11 -19.20 13.91
N SER A 210 1.78 -19.15 13.79
CA SER A 210 0.87 -20.23 14.18
C SER A 210 0.12 -20.86 13.00
N ALA A 211 0.51 -20.52 11.75
CA ALA A 211 -0.12 -21.00 10.52
C ALA A 211 0.87 -21.76 9.64
#